data_AF-A0A2A3EX10-F1
#
_entry.id   AF-A0A2A3EX10-F1
#
_cell.length_a   1.000
_cell.length_b   1.000
_cell.length_c   1.000
_cell.angle_alpha   90.00
_cell.angle_beta   90.00
_cell.angle_gamma   90.00
#
_symmetry.space_group_name_H-M   'P 1'
#
loop_
_entity.id
_entity.type
_entity.pdbx_description
1 polymer ?
#
loop_
_entity_poly.entity_id
_entity_poly.type
_entity_poly.pdbx_seq_one_letter_code
_entity_poly.pdbx_strand_id
1 'polypeptide(L)'
;MGKSDRRNETLVSTKLRYPMGSGPNDGGLSRHRVIEACEAPRYRLAIDHIDILHLHEIDPARPLEETICALDGEGRAASATLCR
;
A
#
# COMPACT_ATOMS: atom_id res chain seq x y z
N MET A 1 -9.07 3.44 33.86
CA MET A 1 -8.36 4.36 32.94
C MET A 1 -8.32 3.69 31.57
N GLY A 2 -9.32 3.97 30.71
CA GLY A 2 -9.41 3.32 29.40
C GLY A 2 -8.30 3.82 28.49
N LYS A 3 -7.47 2.93 27.98
CA LYS A 3 -6.47 3.24 26.96
C LYS A 3 -7.27 3.72 25.75
N SER A 4 -7.16 4.99 25.35
CA SER A 4 -7.73 5.43 24.08
C SER A 4 -7.15 4.53 23.00
N ASP A 5 -8.01 4.01 22.13
CA ASP A 5 -7.55 3.23 21.00
C ASP A 5 -6.93 4.20 19.98
N ARG A 6 -5.67 4.57 20.24
CA ARG A 6 -4.90 5.55 19.44
C ARG A 6 -4.89 5.22 17.95
N ARG A 7 -5.20 3.98 17.57
CA ARG A 7 -5.35 3.56 16.17
C ARG A 7 -6.46 4.28 15.43
N ASN A 8 -7.57 4.62 16.10
CA ASN A 8 -8.68 5.34 15.46
C ASN A 8 -8.44 6.86 15.39
N GLU A 9 -7.43 7.36 16.08
CA GLU A 9 -7.03 8.77 16.12
C GLU A 9 -5.77 9.05 15.30
N THR A 10 -5.14 8.01 14.73
CA THR A 10 -3.86 8.11 14.01
C THR A 10 -3.98 7.51 12.62
N LEU A 11 -3.57 8.26 11.60
CA LEU A 11 -3.42 7.74 10.24
C LEU A 11 -2.05 7.04 10.11
N VAL A 12 -2.07 5.82 9.59
CA VAL A 12 -0.86 5.06 9.27
C VAL A 12 -0.71 4.97 7.76
N SER A 13 0.44 5.42 7.26
CA SER A 13 0.79 5.33 5.86
C SER A 13 1.94 4.38 5.60
N THR A 14 1.97 3.83 4.40
CA THR A 14 3.14 3.13 3.85
C THR A 14 3.35 3.54 2.40
N LYS A 15 4.44 3.07 1.80
CA LYS A 15 4.82 3.42 0.44
C LYS A 15 5.46 2.25 -0.28
N LEU A 16 5.20 2.13 -1.58
CA LEU A 16 5.80 1.13 -2.46
C LEU A 16 6.35 1.75 -3.75
N ARG A 17 7.36 1.11 -4.34
CA ARG A 17 7.94 1.33 -5.69
C ARG A 17 9.32 0.71 -5.78
N TYR A 18 10.12 0.92 -4.74
CA TYR A 18 11.51 0.52 -4.69
C TYR A 18 11.62 -0.96 -4.30
N PRO A 19 12.66 -1.65 -4.77
CA PRO A 19 12.87 -3.06 -4.44
C PRO A 19 13.07 -3.25 -2.93
N MET A 20 12.36 -4.22 -2.37
CA MET A 20 12.50 -4.68 -0.99
C MET A 20 13.33 -5.98 -0.88
N GLY A 21 13.87 -6.46 -2.00
CA GLY A 21 14.64 -7.69 -2.16
C GLY A 21 15.25 -7.76 -3.57
N SER A 22 15.84 -8.91 -3.93
CA SER A 22 16.59 -9.11 -5.18
C SER A 22 15.80 -9.81 -6.29
N GLY A 23 14.58 -10.25 -6.01
CA GLY A 23 13.71 -10.94 -6.96
C GLY A 23 13.06 -9.99 -7.97
N PRO A 24 12.62 -10.52 -9.12
CA PRO A 24 11.98 -9.72 -10.18
C PRO A 24 10.67 -9.07 -9.73
N ASN A 25 10.04 -9.61 -8.69
CA ASN A 25 8.79 -9.12 -8.10
C ASN A 25 9.02 -8.39 -6.77
N ASP A 26 10.23 -7.99 -6.43
CA ASP A 26 10.48 -7.33 -5.15
C ASP A 26 10.33 -5.79 -5.22
N GLY A 27 10.17 -5.24 -6.44
CA GLY A 27 10.02 -3.81 -6.72
C GLY A 27 8.98 -3.50 -7.82
N GLY A 28 8.87 -2.22 -8.15
CA GLY A 28 7.91 -1.71 -9.14
C GLY A 28 6.50 -1.49 -8.59
N LEU A 29 5.57 -1.20 -9.49
CA LEU A 29 4.16 -0.89 -9.20
C LEU A 29 3.16 -1.87 -9.84
N SER A 30 3.56 -3.14 -10.00
CA SER A 30 2.64 -4.16 -10.50
C SER A 30 1.43 -4.34 -9.59
N ARG A 31 0.32 -4.82 -10.15
CA ARG A 31 -0.85 -5.22 -9.35
C ARG A 31 -0.49 -6.15 -8.19
N HIS A 32 0.42 -7.10 -8.43
CA HIS A 32 0.90 -8.02 -7.40
C HIS A 32 1.56 -7.29 -6.23
N ARG A 33 2.43 -6.31 -6.50
CA ARG A 33 3.09 -5.49 -5.46
C ARG A 33 2.09 -4.64 -4.68
N VAL A 34 1.09 -4.07 -5.35
CA VAL A 34 0.06 -3.24 -4.71
C VAL A 34 -0.72 -4.07 -3.69
N ILE A 35 -1.18 -5.26 -4.08
CA ILE A 35 -1.91 -6.18 -3.19
C ILE A 35 -1.03 -6.60 -2.00
N GLU A 36 0.19 -7.07 -2.28
CA GLU A 36 1.13 -7.48 -1.24
C GLU A 36 1.44 -6.34 -0.25
N ALA A 37 1.57 -5.10 -0.74
CA ALA A 37 1.82 -3.93 0.08
C ALA A 37 0.65 -3.58 1.02
N CYS A 38 -0.60 -3.88 0.66
CA CYS A 38 -1.75 -3.72 1.58
C CYS A 38 -1.81 -4.83 2.64
N GLU A 39 -1.32 -6.03 2.37
CA GLU A 39 -1.32 -7.14 3.33
C GLU A 39 -0.10 -7.14 4.27
N ALA A 40 1.07 -6.70 3.79
CA ALA A 40 2.33 -6.73 4.52
C ALA A 40 2.30 -6.08 5.94
N PRO A 41 1.56 -4.98 6.18
CA PRO A 41 1.45 -4.38 7.51
C PRO A 41 0.87 -5.31 8.58
N ARG A 42 0.01 -6.27 8.20
CA ARG A 42 -0.54 -7.26 9.14
C ARG A 42 0.55 -8.10 9.78
N TYR A 43 1.54 -8.48 8.97
CA TYR A 43 2.65 -9.31 9.42
C TYR A 43 3.78 -8.48 10.04
N ARG A 44 4.02 -7.26 9.53
CA ARG A 44 5.17 -6.43 9.95
C ARG A 44 4.88 -5.54 11.16
N LEU A 45 3.67 -5.01 11.25
CA LEU A 45 3.28 -3.99 12.22
C LEU A 45 2.14 -4.45 13.14
N ALA A 46 1.60 -5.65 12.92
CA ALA A 46 0.46 -6.20 13.65
C ALA A 46 -0.76 -5.25 13.65
N ILE A 47 -1.04 -4.65 12.48
CA ILE A 47 -2.21 -3.79 12.24
C ILE A 47 -3.04 -4.36 11.10
N ASP A 48 -4.36 -4.27 11.20
CA ASP A 48 -5.28 -4.87 10.23
C ASP A 48 -5.34 -4.11 8.89
N HIS A 49 -5.04 -2.80 8.95
CA HIS A 49 -5.13 -1.88 7.81
C HIS A 49 -4.12 -0.74 7.87
N ILE A 50 -3.84 -0.19 6.69
CA ILE A 50 -3.21 1.11 6.46
C ILE A 50 -4.26 2.10 5.94
N ASP A 51 -4.08 3.38 6.25
CA ASP A 51 -5.01 4.42 5.83
C ASP A 51 -4.60 5.06 4.51
N ILE A 52 -3.29 5.05 4.20
CA ILE A 52 -2.76 5.65 2.97
C ILE A 52 -1.64 4.79 2.42
N LEU A 53 -1.85 4.26 1.21
CA LEU A 53 -0.78 3.69 0.39
C LEU A 53 -0.25 4.75 -0.58
N HIS A 54 1.02 5.13 -0.44
CA HIS A 54 1.68 6.05 -1.36
C HIS A 54 2.46 5.29 -2.45
N LEU A 55 2.30 5.73 -3.69
CA LEU A 55 3.27 5.41 -4.74
C LEU A 55 4.50 6.29 -4.48
N HIS A 56 5.62 5.67 -4.10
CA HIS A 56 6.84 6.43 -3.76
C HIS A 56 7.40 7.16 -5.00
N GLU A 57 7.13 6.64 -6.20
CA GLU A 57 7.41 7.24 -7.50
C GLU A 57 6.55 6.54 -8.55
N ILE A 58 6.35 7.15 -9.71
CA ILE A 58 5.80 6.46 -10.88
C ILE A 58 6.79 5.38 -11.35
N ASP A 59 6.27 4.29 -11.91
CA ASP A 59 7.09 3.23 -12.49
C ASP A 59 7.15 3.43 -14.01
N PRO A 60 8.27 3.95 -14.57
CA PRO A 60 8.37 4.16 -16.02
C PRO A 60 8.37 2.86 -16.82
N ALA A 61 8.57 1.71 -16.16
CA ALA A 61 8.50 0.40 -16.81
C ALA A 61 7.06 -0.15 -16.91
N ARG A 62 6.07 0.53 -16.33
CA ARG A 62 4.66 0.11 -16.35
C ARG A 62 3.71 1.24 -16.73
N PRO A 63 2.65 0.95 -17.49
CA PRO A 63 1.56 1.89 -17.68
C PRO A 63 0.95 2.29 -16.34
N LEU A 64 0.75 3.60 -16.14
CA LEU A 64 0.16 4.12 -14.92
C LEU A 64 -1.26 3.57 -14.71
N GLU A 65 -1.98 3.34 -15.80
CA GLU A 65 -3.34 2.80 -15.83
C GLU A 65 -3.41 1.41 -15.18
N GLU A 66 -2.40 0.56 -15.37
CA GLU A 66 -2.32 -0.74 -14.68
C GLU A 66 -2.26 -0.54 -13.17
N THR A 67 -1.42 0.40 -12.71
CA THR A 67 -1.26 0.70 -11.29
C THR A 67 -2.55 1.27 -10.71
N ILE A 68 -3.18 2.21 -11.42
CA ILE A 68 -4.45 2.82 -10.98
C ILE A 68 -5.55 1.77 -10.93
N CYS A 69 -5.70 0.91 -11.94
CA CYS A 69 -6.66 -0.21 -11.91
C CYS A 69 -6.37 -1.20 -10.78
N ALA A 70 -5.10 -1.40 -10.40
CA ALA A 70 -4.75 -2.20 -9.24
C ALA A 70 -5.24 -1.55 -7.94
N LEU A 71 -5.06 -0.23 -7.79
CA LEU A 71 -5.56 0.53 -6.63
C LEU A 71 -7.09 0.59 -6.61
N ASP A 72 -7.73 0.74 -7.77
CA ASP A 72 -9.18 0.90 -7.91
C ASP A 72 -9.95 -0.43 -7.87
N GLY A 73 -9.35 -1.53 -8.33
CA GLY A 73 -9.91 -2.88 -8.19
C GLY A 73 -10.02 -3.35 -6.72
N GLU A 74 -9.28 -2.71 -5.81
CA GLU A 74 -9.44 -2.83 -4.35
C GLU A 74 -10.45 -1.80 -3.79
N GLY A 75 -11.14 -1.06 -4.67
CA GLY A 75 -12.26 -0.16 -4.38
C GLY A 75 -11.91 1.28 -4.01
N ARG A 76 -10.73 1.81 -4.36
CA ARG A 76 -10.25 3.10 -3.80
C ARG A 76 -9.41 3.91 -4.78
N ALA A 77 -9.94 5.08 -5.17
CA ALA A 77 -9.34 6.00 -6.12
C ALA A 77 -7.88 6.38 -5.79
N ALA A 78 -7.07 6.43 -6.85
CA ALA A 78 -5.64 6.70 -6.80
C ALA A 78 -5.33 8.13 -6.32
N SER A 79 -4.97 8.24 -5.04
CA SER A 79 -4.09 9.26 -4.43
C SER A 79 -3.97 9.01 -2.91
N ALA A 80 -4.95 8.35 -2.30
CA ALA A 80 -4.89 7.89 -0.91
C ALA A 80 -5.79 6.67 -0.72
N THR A 81 -5.23 5.47 -0.85
CA THR A 81 -5.96 4.21 -0.66
C THR A 81 -6.15 3.95 0.83
N LEU A 82 -7.39 4.10 1.31
CA LEU A 82 -7.80 3.67 2.65
C LEU A 82 -7.88 2.14 2.70
N CYS A 83 -6.80 1.37 2.82
CA CYS A 83 -6.85 -0.11 2.82
C CYS A 83 -7.51 -0.70 4.12
N ARG A 84 -8.75 -0.30 4.46
CA ARG A 84 -9.63 -0.93 5.47
C ARG A 84 -10.27 -2.19 4.93
#